data_AF-A0A7S0G1T0-F1
#
_entry.id   AF-A0A7S0G1T0-F1
#
_cell.length_a   1.000
_cell.length_b   1.000
_cell.length_c   1.000
_cell.angle_alpha   90.00
_cell.angle_beta   90.00
_cell.angle_gamma   90.00
#
_symmetry.space_group_name_H-M   'P 1'
#
loop_
_entity.id
_entity.type
_entity.pdbx_description
1 polymer ?
#
loop_
_entity_poly.entity_id
_entity_poly.type
_entity_poly.pdbx_seq_one_letter_code
_entity_poly.pdbx_strand_id
1 'polypeptide(L)'
;RRTQKGQKIMRSLYVKRLFLWPRFHEVVQDVLDTRPADVVELTQPMTTSMMAIQQSILDVTAFCLGELKRANRNVDLTEIKIEEALYRSFHDIIKNQLEAVWHTTGAKVRQPLEDLKFLRKLLSNLHKLDCIQFHELVESLRQGDGFQSTWLMTREADIVFTLARNRVYRSGLRSSNLMEEYMTAGEKENGKEN
;
A
#
# COMPACT_ATOMS: atom_id res chain seq x y z
N ARG A 1 -22.66 8.68 11.19
CA ARG A 1 -22.34 7.22 11.32
C ARG A 1 -21.43 6.88 12.51
N ARG A 2 -20.35 7.64 12.83
CA ARG A 2 -19.42 7.28 13.93
C ARG A 2 -19.99 7.35 15.36
N THR A 3 -20.87 8.33 15.66
CA THR A 3 -21.52 8.49 16.97
C THR A 3 -22.45 7.33 17.36
N GLN A 4 -23.14 6.72 16.38
CA GLN A 4 -24.00 5.56 16.61
C GLN A 4 -23.23 4.31 17.04
N LYS A 5 -22.00 4.13 16.54
CA LYS A 5 -21.16 2.97 16.90
C LYS A 5 -20.71 3.04 18.36
N GLY A 6 -20.32 4.23 18.83
CA GLY A 6 -19.98 4.47 20.23
C GLY A 6 -21.13 4.19 21.18
N GLN A 7 -22.33 4.69 20.87
CA GLN A 7 -23.53 4.42 21.68
C GLN A 7 -23.89 2.93 21.76
N LYS A 8 -23.73 2.17 20.67
CA LYS A 8 -23.97 0.71 20.66
C LYS A 8 -23.01 -0.03 21.60
N ILE A 9 -21.73 0.35 21.59
CA ILE A 9 -20.71 -0.23 22.48
C ILE A 9 -21.02 0.12 23.94
N MET A 10 -21.37 1.37 24.25
CA MET A 10 -21.73 1.78 25.60
C MET A 10 -22.92 0.98 26.17
N ARG A 11 -23.95 0.75 25.35
CA ARG A 11 -25.11 -0.07 25.73
C ARG A 11 -24.70 -1.53 25.97
N SER A 12 -23.83 -2.10 25.13
CA SER A 12 -23.33 -3.47 25.32
C SER A 12 -22.48 -3.64 26.58
N LEU A 13 -21.79 -2.57 27.00
CA LEU A 13 -20.95 -2.56 28.21
C LEU A 13 -21.70 -2.04 29.45
N TYR A 14 -23.01 -1.76 29.32
CA TYR A 14 -23.86 -1.22 30.39
C TYR A 14 -23.34 0.07 31.05
N VAL A 15 -22.55 0.87 30.32
CA VAL A 15 -22.01 2.15 30.78
C VAL A 15 -22.89 3.32 30.34
N LYS A 16 -23.23 4.18 31.31
CA LYS A 16 -24.11 5.34 31.09
C LYS A 16 -23.36 6.60 30.67
N ARG A 17 -22.07 6.73 31.01
CA ARG A 17 -21.25 7.92 30.75
C ARG A 17 -19.98 7.52 30.01
N LEU A 18 -19.60 8.33 29.02
CA LEU A 18 -18.36 8.21 28.27
C LEU A 18 -17.58 9.50 28.44
N PHE A 19 -16.38 9.39 29.00
CA PHE A 19 -15.45 10.51 29.12
C PHE A 19 -14.37 10.34 28.05
N LEU A 20 -14.26 11.29 27.13
CA LEU A 20 -13.24 11.30 26.08
C LEU A 20 -12.19 12.35 26.44
N TRP A 21 -10.93 11.93 26.53
CA TRP A 21 -9.79 12.80 26.80
C TRP A 21 -8.81 12.76 25.63
N PRO A 22 -9.17 13.34 24.46
CA PRO A 22 -8.24 13.43 23.34
C PRO A 22 -7.09 14.40 23.65
N ARG A 23 -5.97 14.26 22.94
CA ARG A 23 -4.78 15.10 23.15
C ARG A 23 -5.00 16.60 22.91
N PHE A 24 -6.01 16.96 22.11
CA PHE A 24 -6.40 18.35 21.85
C PHE A 24 -7.42 18.88 22.89
N HIS A 25 -7.74 18.11 23.91
CA HIS A 25 -8.60 18.58 25.00
C HIS A 25 -7.82 19.61 25.83
N GLU A 26 -8.44 20.76 26.10
CA GLU A 26 -7.83 21.92 26.76
C GLU A 26 -7.01 21.55 28.01
N VAL A 27 -7.60 20.83 28.96
CA VAL A 27 -6.91 20.41 30.21
C VAL A 27 -5.69 19.52 29.95
N VAL A 28 -5.75 18.67 28.92
CA VAL A 28 -4.62 17.79 28.56
C VAL A 28 -3.55 18.61 27.85
N GLN A 29 -3.96 19.53 26.99
CA GLN A 29 -3.05 20.38 26.22
C GLN A 29 -2.27 21.31 27.15
N ASP A 30 -2.89 21.95 28.13
CA ASP A 30 -2.19 22.81 29.10
C ASP A 30 -1.03 22.09 29.80
N VAL A 31 -1.23 20.81 30.15
CA VAL A 31 -0.20 19.98 30.76
C VAL A 31 0.90 19.61 29.76
N LEU A 32 0.54 19.26 28.52
CA LEU A 32 1.50 18.86 27.49
C LEU A 32 2.33 20.06 26.97
N ASP A 33 1.73 21.23 26.87
CA ASP A 33 2.37 22.47 26.39
C ASP A 33 3.28 23.10 27.46
N THR A 34 3.23 22.62 28.70
CA THR A 34 4.14 23.07 29.78
C THR A 34 5.61 22.78 29.45
N ARG A 35 5.90 21.72 28.69
CA ARG A 35 7.26 21.35 28.27
C ARG A 35 7.24 20.69 26.89
N PRO A 36 7.21 21.48 25.80
CA PRO A 36 7.30 20.92 24.46
C PRO A 36 8.69 20.29 24.26
N ALA A 37 8.72 19.14 23.58
CA ALA A 37 9.98 18.55 23.14
C ALA A 37 10.58 19.41 22.02
N ASP A 38 11.90 19.63 22.05
CA ASP A 38 12.61 20.23 20.91
C ASP A 38 12.67 19.19 19.79
N VAL A 39 11.92 19.42 18.72
CA VAL A 39 11.79 18.49 17.59
C VAL A 39 12.45 19.11 16.37
N VAL A 40 13.52 18.48 15.91
CA VAL A 40 14.16 18.81 14.63
C VAL A 40 13.66 17.82 13.58
N GLU A 41 12.87 18.30 12.63
CA GLU A 41 12.39 17.49 11.51
C GLU A 41 13.45 17.42 10.41
N LEU A 42 13.93 16.20 10.13
CA LEU A 42 14.87 15.95 9.04
C LEU A 42 14.15 15.22 7.90
N THR A 43 14.08 15.85 6.74
CA THR A 43 13.49 15.24 5.53
C THR A 43 14.58 14.64 4.65
N GLN A 44 14.61 13.32 4.55
CA GLN A 44 15.50 12.62 3.63
C GLN A 44 14.70 12.18 2.38
N PRO A 45 14.99 12.72 1.18
CA PRO A 45 14.31 12.29 -0.04
C PRO A 45 14.75 10.87 -0.44
N MET A 46 13.84 10.18 -1.14
CA MET A 46 14.16 8.91 -1.79
C MET A 46 15.07 9.11 -3.01
N THR A 47 15.87 8.10 -3.32
CA THR A 47 16.64 8.07 -4.57
C THR A 47 15.71 7.89 -5.77
N THR A 48 16.13 8.34 -6.96
CA THR A 48 15.31 8.26 -8.18
C THR A 48 14.89 6.83 -8.51
N SER A 49 15.79 5.85 -8.31
CA SER A 49 15.45 4.43 -8.50
C SER A 49 14.42 3.92 -7.48
N MET A 50 14.47 4.39 -6.23
CA MET A 50 13.46 4.02 -5.22
C MET A 50 12.10 4.65 -5.53
N MET A 51 12.07 5.90 -6.00
CA MET A 51 10.83 6.56 -6.42
C MET A 51 10.18 5.82 -7.59
N ALA A 52 10.96 5.44 -8.61
CA ALA A 52 10.46 4.67 -9.73
C ALA A 52 9.93 3.28 -9.31
N ILE A 53 10.64 2.57 -8.42
CA ILE A 53 10.15 1.30 -7.85
C ILE A 53 8.84 1.51 -7.08
N GLN A 54 8.76 2.54 -6.23
CA GLN A 54 7.55 2.85 -5.48
C GLN A 54 6.37 3.11 -6.41
N GLN A 55 6.56 3.92 -7.46
CA GLN A 55 5.50 4.20 -8.42
C GLN A 55 5.04 2.94 -9.13
N SER A 56 5.97 2.11 -9.62
CA SER A 56 5.62 0.83 -10.25
C SER A 56 4.85 -0.09 -9.30
N ILE A 57 5.20 -0.16 -8.01
CA ILE A 57 4.42 -0.93 -7.02
C ILE A 57 3.01 -0.37 -6.84
N LEU A 58 2.83 0.96 -6.86
CA LEU A 58 1.51 1.59 -6.78
C LEU A 58 0.66 1.29 -8.01
N ASP A 59 1.25 1.32 -9.21
CA ASP A 59 0.57 0.99 -10.46
C ASP A 59 0.11 -0.49 -10.47
N VAL A 60 0.97 -1.40 -10.02
CA VAL A 60 0.64 -2.82 -9.82
C VAL A 60 -0.48 -2.98 -8.77
N THR A 61 -0.44 -2.21 -7.69
CA THR A 61 -1.49 -2.21 -6.66
C THR A 61 -2.83 -1.76 -7.24
N ALA A 62 -2.84 -0.73 -8.08
CA ALA A 62 -4.03 -0.27 -8.78
C ALA A 62 -4.58 -1.34 -9.74
N PHE A 63 -3.71 -2.05 -10.45
CA PHE A 63 -4.08 -3.19 -11.29
C PHE A 63 -4.76 -4.31 -10.47
N CYS A 64 -4.14 -4.76 -9.37
CA CYS A 64 -4.72 -5.78 -8.49
C CYS A 64 -6.07 -5.34 -7.90
N LEU A 65 -6.21 -4.06 -7.54
CA LEU A 65 -7.46 -3.51 -7.04
C LEU A 65 -8.55 -3.52 -8.13
N GLY A 66 -8.19 -3.22 -9.38
CA GLY A 66 -9.09 -3.32 -10.53
C GLY A 66 -9.59 -4.75 -10.74
N GLU A 67 -8.69 -5.73 -10.69
CA GLU A 67 -9.04 -7.15 -10.80
C GLU A 67 -9.96 -7.60 -9.65
N LEU A 68 -9.69 -7.16 -8.42
CA LEU A 68 -10.54 -7.44 -7.26
C LEU A 68 -11.97 -6.88 -7.44
N LYS A 69 -12.10 -5.67 -7.99
CA LYS A 69 -13.40 -5.05 -8.29
C LYS A 69 -14.14 -5.80 -9.40
N ARG A 70 -13.45 -6.22 -10.45
CA ARG A 70 -14.06 -6.97 -11.57
C ARG A 70 -14.56 -8.35 -11.15
N ALA A 71 -13.81 -9.01 -10.27
CA ALA A 71 -14.15 -10.35 -9.79
C ALA A 71 -15.33 -10.35 -8.80
N ASN A 72 -15.63 -9.23 -8.14
CA ASN A 72 -16.71 -9.11 -7.16
C ASN A 72 -17.83 -8.18 -7.66
N ARG A 73 -18.76 -8.70 -8.46
CA ARG A 73 -19.96 -7.97 -8.88
C ARG A 73 -21.03 -7.80 -7.79
N ASN A 74 -21.00 -8.67 -6.78
CA ASN A 74 -22.06 -8.77 -5.75
C ASN A 74 -21.76 -7.96 -4.48
N VAL A 75 -20.52 -7.50 -4.32
CA VAL A 75 -20.11 -6.64 -3.20
C VAL A 75 -19.83 -5.28 -3.79
N ASP A 76 -20.46 -4.23 -3.26
CA ASP A 76 -20.25 -2.86 -3.71
C ASP A 76 -18.86 -2.37 -3.27
N LEU A 77 -17.85 -2.76 -4.05
CA LEU A 77 -16.45 -2.34 -3.91
C LEU A 77 -16.12 -1.16 -4.83
N THR A 78 -17.12 -0.57 -5.48
CA THR A 78 -16.93 0.44 -6.53
C THR A 78 -16.24 1.69 -5.98
N GLU A 79 -16.55 2.09 -4.75
CA GLU A 79 -16.00 3.27 -4.08
C GLU A 79 -14.59 3.11 -3.49
N ILE A 80 -13.98 1.91 -3.50
CA ILE A 80 -12.68 1.70 -2.87
C ILE A 80 -11.58 2.43 -3.64
N LYS A 81 -10.90 3.37 -2.97
CA LYS A 81 -9.75 4.11 -3.51
C LYS A 81 -8.44 3.36 -3.26
N ILE A 82 -7.40 3.69 -4.04
CA ILE A 82 -6.05 3.11 -3.87
C ILE A 82 -5.51 3.41 -2.46
N GLU A 83 -5.75 4.61 -1.93
CA GLU A 83 -5.37 4.99 -0.56
C GLU A 83 -5.93 4.02 0.49
N GLU A 84 -7.15 3.52 0.27
CA GLU A 84 -7.77 2.56 1.17
C GLU A 84 -7.10 1.19 1.09
N ALA A 85 -6.69 0.78 -0.11
CA ALA A 85 -5.96 -0.46 -0.33
C ALA A 85 -4.58 -0.48 0.35
N LEU A 86 -3.98 0.69 0.56
CA LEU A 86 -2.69 0.84 1.26
C LEU A 86 -2.81 0.74 2.79
N TYR A 87 -4.01 0.78 3.37
CA TYR A 87 -4.16 0.65 4.81
C TYR A 87 -3.83 -0.77 5.30
N ARG A 88 -3.25 -0.85 6.51
CA ARG A 88 -2.92 -2.14 7.14
C ARG A 88 -4.13 -3.05 7.29
N SER A 89 -5.26 -2.47 7.68
CA SER A 89 -6.51 -3.17 7.95
C SER A 89 -7.33 -3.48 6.70
N PHE A 90 -6.91 -3.03 5.51
CA PHE A 90 -7.71 -3.19 4.29
C PHE A 90 -8.03 -4.66 4.00
N HIS A 91 -7.01 -5.51 4.01
CA HIS A 91 -7.14 -6.95 3.78
C HIS A 91 -8.15 -7.58 4.76
N ASP A 92 -8.04 -7.26 6.05
CA ASP A 92 -8.93 -7.79 7.08
C ASP A 92 -10.37 -7.28 6.93
N ILE A 93 -10.55 -6.01 6.55
CA ILE A 93 -11.88 -5.43 6.29
C ILE A 93 -12.56 -6.15 5.13
N ILE A 94 -11.86 -6.32 4.00
CA ILE A 94 -12.41 -6.99 2.82
C ILE A 94 -12.66 -8.47 3.11
N LYS A 95 -11.75 -9.15 3.82
CA LYS A 95 -11.93 -10.54 4.21
C LYS A 95 -13.17 -10.73 5.09
N ASN A 96 -13.40 -9.84 6.05
CA ASN A 96 -14.59 -9.88 6.90
C ASN A 96 -15.88 -9.60 6.12
N GLN A 97 -15.85 -8.71 5.12
CA GLN A 97 -17.00 -8.49 4.23
C GLN A 97 -17.29 -9.72 3.36
N LEU A 98 -16.24 -10.44 2.93
CA LEU A 98 -16.36 -11.65 2.12
C LEU A 98 -16.58 -12.93 2.95
N GLU A 99 -16.55 -12.86 4.29
CA GLU A 99 -16.64 -14.03 5.17
C GLU A 99 -17.91 -14.87 4.91
N ALA A 100 -19.06 -14.20 4.72
CA ALA A 100 -20.34 -14.84 4.45
C ALA A 100 -20.37 -15.65 3.14
N VAL A 101 -19.54 -15.28 2.16
CA VAL A 101 -19.46 -15.92 0.83
C VAL A 101 -18.08 -16.52 0.57
N TRP A 102 -17.27 -16.71 1.62
CA TRP A 102 -15.87 -17.10 1.44
C TRP A 102 -15.75 -18.46 0.75
N HIS A 103 -16.66 -19.39 1.04
CA HIS A 103 -16.70 -20.73 0.47
C HIS A 103 -16.99 -20.76 -1.04
N THR A 104 -17.76 -19.81 -1.57
CA THR A 104 -18.04 -19.69 -3.01
C THR A 104 -17.04 -18.82 -3.76
N THR A 105 -16.19 -18.09 -3.01
CA THR A 105 -15.20 -17.17 -3.57
C THR A 105 -14.03 -17.96 -4.17
N GLY A 106 -13.91 -17.95 -5.50
CA GLY A 106 -12.83 -18.64 -6.21
C GLY A 106 -11.45 -17.96 -6.09
N ALA A 107 -10.42 -18.61 -6.63
CA ALA A 107 -9.05 -18.09 -6.66
C ALA A 107 -8.93 -16.70 -7.30
N LYS A 108 -9.84 -16.36 -8.24
CA LYS A 108 -9.90 -15.06 -8.92
C LYS A 108 -10.09 -13.85 -8.00
N VAL A 109 -10.64 -14.04 -6.81
CA VAL A 109 -10.81 -12.96 -5.80
C VAL A 109 -9.78 -13.10 -4.68
N ARG A 110 -9.49 -14.34 -4.25
CA ARG A 110 -8.56 -14.59 -3.16
C ARG A 110 -7.13 -14.19 -3.51
N GLN A 111 -6.70 -14.44 -4.76
CA GLN A 111 -5.34 -14.15 -5.20
C GLN A 111 -5.05 -12.65 -5.22
N PRO A 112 -5.86 -11.78 -5.90
CA PRO A 112 -5.63 -10.33 -5.84
C PRO A 112 -5.66 -9.76 -4.41
N LEU A 113 -6.46 -10.34 -3.52
CA LEU A 113 -6.52 -9.90 -2.13
C LEU A 113 -5.21 -10.20 -1.37
N GLU A 114 -4.66 -11.41 -1.50
CA GLU A 114 -3.33 -11.73 -0.93
C GLU A 114 -2.21 -10.93 -1.60
N ASP A 115 -2.31 -10.70 -2.90
CA ASP A 115 -1.36 -9.87 -3.66
C ASP A 115 -1.32 -8.44 -3.13
N LEU A 116 -2.48 -7.79 -2.90
CA LEU A 116 -2.54 -6.45 -2.31
C LEU A 116 -1.88 -6.38 -0.92
N LYS A 117 -2.07 -7.41 -0.10
CA LYS A 117 -1.41 -7.53 1.21
C LYS A 117 0.10 -7.66 1.05
N PHE A 118 0.56 -8.40 0.06
CA PHE A 118 1.97 -8.56 -0.25
C PHE A 118 2.59 -7.26 -0.79
N LEU A 119 1.97 -6.61 -1.77
CA LEU A 119 2.44 -5.35 -2.37
C LEU A 119 2.59 -4.24 -1.33
N ARG A 120 1.66 -4.16 -0.37
CA ARG A 120 1.77 -3.23 0.78
C ARG A 120 2.99 -3.53 1.65
N LYS A 121 3.29 -4.81 1.89
CA LYS A 121 4.50 -5.22 2.63
C LYS A 121 5.75 -4.91 1.82
N LEU A 122 5.74 -5.15 0.51
CA LEU A 122 6.84 -4.85 -0.40
C LEU A 122 7.19 -3.35 -0.38
N LEU A 123 6.18 -2.48 -0.47
CA LEU A 123 6.34 -1.02 -0.35
C LEU A 123 6.92 -0.60 1.00
N SER A 124 6.48 -1.24 2.09
CA SER A 124 7.04 -1.00 3.43
C SER A 124 8.48 -1.46 3.54
N ASN A 125 8.84 -2.56 2.88
CA ASN A 125 10.18 -3.15 2.91
C ASN A 125 11.17 -2.35 2.06
N LEU A 126 10.72 -1.67 1.00
CA LEU A 126 11.57 -0.77 0.20
C LEU A 126 12.28 0.29 1.05
N HIS A 127 11.64 0.74 2.13
CA HIS A 127 12.15 1.76 3.05
C HIS A 127 12.92 1.18 4.24
N LYS A 128 12.71 -0.10 4.56
CA LYS A 128 13.23 -0.74 5.78
C LYS A 128 14.43 -1.62 5.53
N LEU A 129 14.51 -2.23 4.34
CA LEU A 129 15.56 -3.16 3.96
C LEU A 129 16.67 -2.44 3.20
N ASP A 130 17.87 -3.01 3.24
CA ASP A 130 18.95 -2.59 2.35
C ASP A 130 18.66 -3.01 0.89
N CYS A 131 19.48 -2.52 -0.06
CA CYS A 131 19.26 -2.83 -1.48
C CYS A 131 19.46 -4.32 -1.81
N ILE A 132 20.31 -5.02 -1.07
CA ILE A 132 20.63 -6.44 -1.31
C ILE A 132 19.49 -7.33 -0.82
N GLN A 133 19.04 -7.16 0.43
CA GLN A 133 17.90 -7.89 1.00
C GLN A 133 16.61 -7.58 0.22
N PHE A 134 16.42 -6.33 -0.22
CA PHE A 134 15.27 -6.00 -1.05
C PHE A 134 15.33 -6.72 -2.40
N HIS A 135 16.50 -6.79 -3.03
CA HIS A 135 16.67 -7.53 -4.28
C HIS A 135 16.43 -9.03 -4.08
N GLU A 136 16.95 -9.65 -3.02
CA GLU A 136 16.71 -11.06 -2.68
C GLU A 136 15.22 -11.34 -2.42
N LEU A 137 14.54 -10.47 -1.67
CA LEU A 137 13.10 -10.56 -1.45
C LEU A 137 12.35 -10.55 -2.78
N VAL A 138 12.67 -9.61 -3.67
CA VAL A 138 12.03 -9.51 -4.98
C VAL A 138 12.35 -10.73 -5.84
N GLU A 139 13.60 -11.18 -5.90
CA GLU A 139 14.02 -12.33 -6.69
C GLU A 139 13.37 -13.65 -6.20
N SER A 140 13.21 -13.82 -4.89
CA SER A 140 12.51 -14.98 -4.33
C SER A 140 11.05 -15.10 -4.79
N LEU A 141 10.39 -13.98 -5.10
CA LEU A 141 9.03 -13.99 -5.66
C LEU A 141 9.01 -14.52 -7.09
N ARG A 142 10.05 -14.23 -7.86
CA ARG A 142 10.20 -14.69 -9.23
C ARG A 142 10.46 -16.20 -9.29
N GLN A 143 11.19 -16.72 -8.30
CA GLN A 143 11.53 -18.14 -8.18
C GLN A 143 10.45 -18.97 -7.48
N GLY A 144 9.62 -18.34 -6.64
CA GLY A 144 8.48 -18.98 -6.00
C GLY A 144 7.34 -19.30 -6.97
N ASP A 145 6.20 -19.76 -6.44
CA ASP A 145 4.96 -20.11 -7.16
C ASP A 145 4.25 -18.90 -7.82
N GLY A 146 5.02 -17.90 -8.27
CA GLY A 146 4.58 -16.65 -8.88
C GLY A 146 3.74 -16.82 -10.15
N PHE A 147 3.67 -18.03 -10.71
CA PHE A 147 2.75 -18.37 -11.80
C PHE A 147 1.27 -18.17 -11.44
N GLN A 148 0.92 -18.10 -10.15
CA GLN A 148 -0.47 -17.86 -9.71
C GLN A 148 -0.85 -16.37 -9.70
N SER A 149 0.13 -15.45 -9.57
CA SER A 149 -0.16 -14.02 -9.38
C SER A 149 -0.06 -13.26 -10.69
N THR A 150 -1.20 -12.86 -11.26
CA THR A 150 -1.28 -12.19 -12.57
C THR A 150 -0.47 -10.90 -12.63
N TRP A 151 -0.30 -10.21 -11.50
CA TRP A 151 0.42 -8.94 -11.44
C TRP A 151 1.93 -9.09 -11.71
N LEU A 152 2.51 -10.26 -11.47
CA LEU A 152 3.93 -10.53 -11.79
C LEU A 152 4.20 -10.55 -13.30
N MET A 153 3.16 -10.71 -14.12
CA MET A 153 3.24 -10.69 -15.58
C MET A 153 3.03 -9.28 -16.17
N THR A 154 2.86 -8.27 -15.33
CA THR A 154 2.69 -6.89 -15.78
C THR A 154 4.04 -6.27 -16.10
N ARG A 155 4.05 -5.32 -17.03
CA ARG A 155 5.25 -4.55 -17.36
C ARG A 155 5.77 -3.83 -16.12
N GLU A 156 4.87 -3.30 -15.30
CA GLU A 156 5.14 -2.59 -14.05
C GLU A 156 5.94 -3.45 -13.06
N ALA A 157 5.64 -4.75 -12.99
CA ALA A 157 6.44 -5.69 -12.20
C ALA A 157 7.87 -5.86 -12.76
N ASP A 158 8.05 -5.96 -14.08
CA ASP A 158 9.38 -6.08 -14.70
C ASP A 158 10.30 -4.89 -14.38
N ILE A 159 9.76 -3.68 -14.24
CA ILE A 159 10.54 -2.51 -13.80
C ILE A 159 11.00 -2.67 -12.37
N VAL A 160 10.13 -3.14 -11.47
CA VAL A 160 10.51 -3.40 -10.07
C VAL A 160 11.68 -4.38 -10.02
N PHE A 161 11.62 -5.48 -10.77
CA PHE A 161 12.70 -6.47 -10.86
C PHE A 161 13.99 -5.86 -11.42
N THR A 162 13.88 -5.11 -12.52
CA THR A 162 15.03 -4.52 -13.22
C THR A 162 15.72 -3.45 -12.36
N LEU A 163 14.94 -2.55 -11.75
CA LEU A 163 15.46 -1.50 -10.90
C LEU A 163 16.02 -2.04 -9.58
N ALA A 164 15.37 -3.06 -8.98
CA ALA A 164 15.92 -3.73 -7.79
C ALA A 164 17.28 -4.35 -8.09
N ARG A 165 17.43 -5.01 -9.24
CA ARG A 165 18.70 -5.60 -9.69
C ARG A 165 19.76 -4.52 -9.95
N ASN A 166 19.41 -3.43 -10.62
CA ASN A 166 20.33 -2.33 -10.95
C ASN A 166 20.88 -1.60 -9.71
N ARG A 167 20.17 -1.67 -8.56
CA ARG A 167 20.66 -1.13 -7.28
C ARG A 167 21.79 -1.96 -6.67
N VAL A 168 21.92 -3.24 -7.05
CA VAL A 168 22.94 -4.17 -6.52
C VAL A 168 24.04 -4.40 -7.53
N TYR A 169 23.67 -4.69 -8.78
CA TYR A 169 24.61 -4.99 -9.86
C TYR A 169 24.73 -3.79 -10.80
N ARG A 170 25.97 -3.36 -11.04
CA ARG A 170 26.25 -2.44 -12.15
C ARG A 170 26.11 -3.21 -13.45
N SER A 171 24.96 -3.08 -14.12
CA SER A 171 24.80 -3.64 -15.45
C SER A 171 25.69 -2.82 -16.40
N GLY A 172 26.78 -3.40 -16.89
CA GLY A 172 27.48 -2.86 -18.04
C GLY A 172 26.50 -2.80 -19.21
N LEU A 173 26.17 -1.60 -19.67
CA LEU A 173 25.40 -1.29 -20.88
C LEU A 173 24.00 -1.93 -21.00
N ARG A 174 22.94 -1.27 -20.49
CA ARG A 174 21.56 -1.29 -21.07
C ARG A 174 20.50 -0.45 -20.32
N SER A 175 20.88 0.38 -19.34
CA SER A 175 19.95 1.03 -18.41
C SER A 175 19.54 2.47 -18.73
N SER A 176 20.07 3.11 -19.79
CA SER A 176 19.72 4.53 -20.08
C SER A 176 18.28 4.69 -20.57
N ASN A 177 17.79 3.78 -21.42
CA ASN A 177 16.53 4.01 -22.15
C ASN A 177 15.27 3.81 -21.29
N LEU A 178 15.30 2.93 -20.29
CA LEU A 178 14.14 2.73 -19.40
C LEU A 178 13.92 3.94 -18.49
N MET A 179 14.99 4.52 -17.94
CA MET A 179 14.89 5.68 -17.05
C MET A 179 14.33 6.91 -17.79
N GLU A 180 14.74 7.13 -19.06
CA GLU A 180 14.22 8.20 -19.91
C GLU A 180 12.73 8.04 -20.21
N GLU A 181 12.26 6.81 -20.46
CA GLU A 181 10.85 6.52 -20.74
C GLU A 181 9.95 6.76 -19.50
N TYR A 182 10.44 6.49 -18.28
CA TYR A 182 9.72 6.79 -17.03
C TYR A 182 9.68 8.29 -16.70
N MET A 183 10.79 9.00 -16.93
CA MET A 183 10.86 10.44 -16.66
C MET A 183 9.95 11.23 -17.63
N THR A 184 9.89 10.85 -18.90
CA THR A 184 9.00 11.48 -19.89
C THR A 184 7.52 11.13 -19.70
N ALA A 185 7.19 10.02 -19.03
CA ALA A 185 5.82 9.68 -18.68
C ALA A 185 5.30 10.54 -17.49
N GLY A 186 6.12 10.76 -16.46
CA GLY A 186 5.76 11.58 -15.30
C GLY A 186 5.59 13.07 -15.60
N GLU A 187 6.33 13.60 -16.58
CA GLU A 187 6.18 15.01 -17.00
C GLU A 187 4.87 15.28 -17.75
N LYS A 188 4.30 14.28 -18.43
CA LYS A 188 3.03 14.42 -19.17
C LYS A 188 1.79 14.40 -18.26
N GLU A 189 1.89 13.85 -17.05
CA GLU A 189 0.80 13.89 -16.07
C GLU A 189 0.78 15.23 -15.30
N ASN A 190 1.94 15.76 -14.92
CA ASN A 190 2.02 17.08 -14.25
C ASN A 190 1.69 18.27 -15.18
N GLY A 191 1.73 18.09 -16.50
CA GLY A 191 1.40 19.13 -17.48
C GLY A 191 -0.10 19.30 -17.76
N LYS A 192 -0.99 18.50 -17.15
CA LYS A 192 -2.45 18.59 -17.34
C LYS A 192 -3.21 19.23 -16.17
N GLU A 193 -2.51 19.66 -15.13
CA GLU A 193 -3.10 20.29 -13.94
C GLU A 193 -2.84 21.81 -13.82
N ASN A 194 -2.48 22.48 -14.93
CA ASN A 194 -2.44 23.95 -15.01
C ASN A 194 -3.36 24.48 -16.11
#